data_AF-A0A158BD50-F1
#
_entry.id   AF-A0A158BD50-F1
#
_cell.length_a   1.000
_cell.length_b   1.000
_cell.length_c   1.000
_cell.angle_alpha   90.00
_cell.angle_beta   90.00
_cell.angle_gamma   90.00
#
_symmetry.space_group_name_H-M   'P 1'
#
loop_
_entity.id
_entity.type
_entity.pdbx_description
1 polymer ?
#
loop_
_entity_poly.entity_id
_entity_poly.type
_entity_poly.pdbx_seq_one_letter_code
_entity_poly.pdbx_strand_id
1 'polypeptide(L)'
;MTNFASAGDPAFRFIRFKAVTLAVAASVLLAACGGGGGDNSASSTNATQSGSASASSVSIAGSDLPASGTGTTKLTTSPPAIGTANVPSTTPSSNADSTTDSTPASGASSPAASAPAPASSPNSTGGNGSITPPQQSARLFYGVNGHNNEGGAYDISSPALQLSQLQDLGAKLYRNEVYSQGTANKLAGVADIMATGGVTVYPVILMAIDTFINETDGYNAGFALGQQTASSRRYPYYEVTNEMESALLLGNVDGVYPSQYDLTKFRILRGVIRGMIAGIKSVDTAGKIIMGGGTWLHYGFAQMLAAGMEPDGSLGHPAVDWDITAWHWYSDQNDITHACGGTGCHNVLAALKALGKPIWINEFGVRPNYGTDQQIAAYLAGNQMMAQFVALASTYDIESIQSYELYDDPSNLQGGGAYGLLKNDGHTQKPAYAAFKNFVAANPM
;
A
#
# COMPACT_ATOMS: atom_id res chain seq x y z
N MET A 1 56.32 -0.30 22.48
CA MET A 1 55.41 0.84 22.24
C MET A 1 55.39 1.10 20.72
N THR A 2 54.72 0.36 19.84
CA THR A 2 53.54 -0.55 19.92
C THR A 2 52.24 0.12 20.36
N ASN A 3 51.52 0.72 19.41
CA ASN A 3 50.29 0.16 18.81
C ASN A 3 50.02 0.94 17.49
N PHE A 4 49.80 0.32 16.34
CA PHE A 4 48.70 -0.56 15.87
C PHE A 4 47.45 0.19 15.41
N ALA A 5 46.87 -0.28 14.31
CA ALA A 5 45.87 0.40 13.50
C ALA A 5 44.50 -0.30 13.51
N SER A 6 43.48 0.34 12.95
CA SER A 6 42.42 -0.35 12.22
C SER A 6 41.81 0.55 11.15
N ALA A 7 41.42 -0.05 10.02
CA ALA A 7 40.38 0.48 9.13
C ALA A 7 39.02 -0.18 9.51
N GLY A 8 37.91 0.26 8.92
CA GLY A 8 36.61 -0.41 9.08
C GLY A 8 35.39 0.44 8.72
N ASP A 9 34.82 0.19 7.54
CA ASP A 9 33.43 0.48 7.16
C ASP A 9 32.43 -0.43 7.93
N PRO A 10 31.10 -0.28 7.76
CA PRO A 10 30.27 0.93 7.75
C PRO A 10 29.06 0.74 8.72
N ALA A 11 28.05 1.63 8.70
CA ALA A 11 26.60 1.27 8.78
C ALA A 11 25.70 2.50 9.03
N PHE A 12 24.64 2.64 8.23
CA PHE A 12 23.45 3.39 8.64
C PHE A 12 22.75 2.65 9.79
N ARG A 13 22.34 3.37 10.83
CA ARG A 13 21.43 2.87 11.87
C ARG A 13 20.10 3.60 11.77
N PHE A 14 19.10 2.96 11.18
CA PHE A 14 17.71 3.40 11.35
C PHE A 14 17.29 3.26 12.81
N ILE A 15 16.63 4.29 13.35
CA ILE A 15 16.24 4.35 14.76
C ILE A 15 14.70 4.27 14.88
N ARG A 16 14.24 3.06 15.21
CA ARG A 16 13.18 2.78 16.19
C ARG A 16 11.99 3.77 16.23
N PHE A 17 10.86 3.37 15.65
CA PHE A 17 9.57 3.77 16.23
C PHE A 17 9.36 3.11 17.60
N LYS A 18 8.64 3.80 18.50
CA LYS A 18 8.32 3.32 19.85
C LYS A 18 6.85 3.55 20.18
N ALA A 19 6.18 2.43 20.47
CA ALA A 19 5.03 2.28 21.37
C ALA A 19 3.77 3.17 21.19
N VAL A 20 2.64 2.50 21.00
CA VAL A 20 1.47 2.71 21.88
C VAL A 20 1.20 1.39 22.59
N THR A 21 0.63 1.46 23.81
CA THR A 21 0.60 0.35 24.78
C THR A 21 -0.68 -0.47 24.70
N LEU A 22 -0.58 -1.80 24.79
CA LEU A 22 -1.73 -2.70 24.92
C LEU A 22 -2.41 -2.53 26.29
N ALA A 23 -3.65 -2.08 26.32
CA ALA A 23 -4.44 -1.93 27.54
C ALA A 23 -5.17 -3.22 27.91
N VAL A 24 -4.69 -3.93 28.94
CA VAL A 24 -5.35 -5.15 29.45
C VAL A 24 -6.49 -4.78 30.41
N ALA A 25 -7.73 -4.86 29.92
CA ALA A 25 -8.93 -4.66 30.74
C ALA A 25 -9.24 -5.92 31.56
N ALA A 26 -8.79 -5.97 32.82
CA ALA A 26 -9.14 -7.04 33.75
C ALA A 26 -10.57 -6.84 34.31
N SER A 27 -11.46 -7.80 34.06
CA SER A 27 -12.81 -7.84 34.65
C SER A 27 -12.99 -9.13 35.46
N VAL A 28 -12.83 -9.04 36.77
CA VAL A 28 -13.14 -10.12 37.72
C VAL A 28 -14.53 -9.87 38.31
N LEU A 29 -15.45 -10.82 38.14
CA LEU A 29 -16.71 -10.86 38.88
C LEU A 29 -17.01 -12.29 39.34
N LEU A 30 -17.46 -12.42 40.59
CA LEU A 30 -17.71 -13.70 41.28
C LEU A 30 -19.17 -14.14 41.09
N ALA A 31 -19.38 -15.34 40.55
CA ALA A 31 -20.51 -16.24 40.81
C ALA A 31 -20.28 -17.59 40.08
N ALA A 32 -20.59 -18.76 40.62
CA ALA A 32 -20.95 -19.14 41.99
C ALA A 32 -20.40 -20.56 42.27
N CYS A 33 -20.33 -20.97 43.54
CA CYS A 33 -19.84 -22.30 43.93
C CYS A 33 -21.00 -23.21 44.38
N GLY A 34 -21.05 -24.44 43.87
CA GLY A 34 -22.00 -25.49 44.25
C GLY A 34 -22.45 -26.34 43.04
N GLY A 35 -22.57 -27.66 43.14
CA GLY A 35 -22.21 -28.53 44.26
C GLY A 35 -22.81 -29.94 44.15
N GLY A 36 -21.98 -30.97 44.35
CA GLY A 36 -22.35 -32.38 44.17
C GLY A 36 -22.37 -32.84 42.70
N GLY A 37 -22.27 -34.13 42.39
CA GLY A 37 -22.03 -35.30 43.25
C GLY A 37 -22.61 -36.57 42.61
N GLY A 38 -21.99 -37.74 42.81
CA GLY A 38 -22.50 -39.03 42.32
C GLY A 38 -21.51 -39.90 41.55
N ASP A 39 -20.61 -40.54 42.30
CA ASP A 39 -20.26 -41.97 42.30
C ASP A 39 -20.32 -42.89 41.04
N ASN A 40 -19.45 -43.90 41.15
CA ASN A 40 -19.61 -45.29 40.67
C ASN A 40 -19.18 -45.69 39.24
N SER A 41 -17.99 -46.34 39.25
CA SER A 41 -17.84 -47.76 38.91
C SER A 41 -17.33 -48.17 37.53
N ALA A 42 -16.01 -48.36 37.50
CA ALA A 42 -15.35 -49.65 37.28
C ALA A 42 -15.38 -50.32 35.88
N SER A 43 -14.18 -50.76 35.49
CA SER A 43 -13.89 -51.95 34.66
C SER A 43 -14.33 -51.92 33.18
N SER A 44 -13.58 -52.47 32.22
CA SER A 44 -12.13 -52.69 32.03
C SER A 44 -11.94 -53.18 30.60
N THR A 45 -10.73 -53.08 30.02
CA THR A 45 -10.09 -54.16 29.23
C THR A 45 -8.69 -53.73 28.76
N ASN A 46 -7.84 -54.73 28.47
CA ASN A 46 -6.45 -54.53 28.07
C ASN A 46 -6.31 -54.27 26.57
N ALA A 47 -5.34 -53.43 26.19
CA ALA A 47 -4.59 -53.59 24.95
C ALA A 47 -3.12 -53.16 25.16
N THR A 48 -2.28 -54.15 25.48
CA THR A 48 -0.82 -54.12 25.35
C THR A 48 -0.40 -53.99 23.87
N GLN A 49 0.83 -53.62 23.47
CA GLN A 49 2.01 -53.00 24.10
C GLN A 49 3.10 -52.81 23.00
N SER A 50 4.09 -51.95 23.25
CA SER A 50 5.38 -51.87 22.52
C SER A 50 5.38 -51.16 21.16
N GLY A 51 6.54 -50.63 20.76
CA GLY A 51 6.73 -49.91 19.49
C GLY A 51 7.91 -48.92 19.40
N SER A 52 8.70 -48.73 20.47
CA SER A 52 9.78 -47.73 20.51
C SER A 52 11.03 -48.13 19.72
N ALA A 53 11.42 -47.34 18.71
CA ALA A 53 12.79 -47.30 18.18
C ALA A 53 13.06 -45.97 17.45
N SER A 54 14.29 -45.47 17.54
CA SER A 54 14.70 -44.19 16.94
C SER A 54 15.49 -44.37 15.64
N ALA A 55 15.58 -43.26 14.90
CA ALA A 55 16.46 -42.93 13.77
C ALA A 55 17.73 -43.79 13.51
N SER A 56 18.11 -43.86 12.24
CA SER A 56 19.51 -43.92 11.81
C SER A 56 19.69 -43.15 10.49
N SER A 57 20.80 -42.43 10.38
CA SER A 57 21.21 -41.71 9.18
C SER A 57 21.93 -42.60 8.19
N VAL A 58 22.03 -42.16 6.92
CA VAL A 58 23.00 -42.69 5.95
C VAL A 58 23.85 -41.52 5.46
N SER A 59 25.15 -41.60 5.74
CA SER A 59 26.16 -40.67 5.24
C SER A 59 27.01 -41.37 4.19
N ILE A 60 27.37 -40.68 3.10
CA ILE A 60 28.37 -41.18 2.14
C ILE A 60 29.43 -40.09 1.93
N ALA A 61 30.66 -40.43 2.28
CA ALA A 61 31.88 -39.93 1.65
C ALA A 61 32.49 -41.12 0.87
N GLY A 62 33.35 -40.95 -0.13
CA GLY A 62 33.98 -39.75 -0.69
C GLY A 62 35.31 -40.17 -1.32
N SER A 63 35.74 -39.55 -2.42
CA SER A 63 37.00 -39.91 -3.10
C SER A 63 37.58 -38.76 -3.92
N ASP A 64 38.90 -38.77 -4.09
CA ASP A 64 39.70 -37.58 -4.38
C ASP A 64 39.99 -37.26 -5.87
N LEU A 65 40.21 -35.96 -6.10
CA LEU A 65 41.27 -35.30 -6.90
C LEU A 65 42.16 -36.16 -7.85
N PRO A 66 42.52 -35.62 -9.04
CA PRO A 66 43.61 -34.62 -9.10
C PRO A 66 43.35 -33.40 -10.00
N ALA A 67 44.25 -32.41 -9.90
CA ALA A 67 44.13 -31.10 -10.55
C ALA A 67 45.20 -30.85 -11.62
N SER A 68 44.86 -29.99 -12.59
CA SER A 68 45.80 -29.17 -13.37
C SER A 68 45.11 -27.87 -13.82
N GLY A 69 45.82 -26.77 -14.10
CA GLY A 69 47.26 -26.59 -13.90
C GLY A 69 47.96 -25.53 -14.76
N THR A 70 47.32 -24.40 -15.11
CA THR A 70 47.97 -23.25 -15.79
C THR A 70 47.11 -21.98 -15.70
N GLY A 71 47.65 -20.75 -15.56
CA GLY A 71 49.01 -20.41 -15.13
C GLY A 71 49.71 -19.20 -15.78
N THR A 72 49.07 -18.05 -16.00
CA THR A 72 49.70 -16.78 -16.46
C THR A 72 48.72 -15.60 -16.29
N THR A 73 49.09 -14.32 -16.14
CA THR A 73 50.19 -13.63 -15.41
C THR A 73 49.77 -12.16 -15.17
N LYS A 74 50.39 -11.48 -14.21
CA LYS A 74 50.01 -10.14 -13.70
C LYS A 74 50.79 -8.98 -14.36
N LEU A 75 50.09 -7.95 -14.82
CA LEU A 75 50.53 -6.54 -15.00
C LEU A 75 49.28 -5.65 -14.80
N THR A 76 49.14 -4.66 -13.91
CA THR A 76 49.94 -3.48 -13.54
C THR A 76 50.09 -2.41 -14.62
N THR A 77 49.21 -1.39 -14.62
CA THR A 77 49.60 0.05 -14.72
C THR A 77 48.43 1.01 -14.48
N SER A 78 48.73 2.09 -13.77
CA SER A 78 48.05 3.41 -13.75
C SER A 78 49.15 4.45 -13.48
N PRO A 79 48.95 5.78 -13.68
CA PRO A 79 47.87 6.50 -14.35
C PRO A 79 48.46 7.22 -15.61
N PRO A 80 48.03 8.44 -16.04
CA PRO A 80 48.29 9.67 -15.27
C PRO A 80 47.09 10.64 -15.18
N ALA A 81 47.21 11.65 -14.31
CA ALA A 81 46.30 12.81 -14.27
C ALA A 81 47.08 14.10 -14.57
N ILE A 82 46.58 14.90 -15.52
CA ILE A 82 47.00 16.27 -15.89
C ILE A 82 45.74 16.97 -16.42
N GLY A 83 45.42 18.23 -16.12
CA GLY A 83 46.08 19.19 -15.23
C GLY A 83 45.27 20.49 -15.10
N THR A 84 45.60 21.30 -14.11
CA THR A 84 44.96 22.56 -13.70
C THR A 84 44.76 23.62 -14.80
N ALA A 85 43.64 24.35 -14.74
CA ALA A 85 43.48 25.71 -15.28
C ALA A 85 42.56 26.55 -14.39
N ASN A 86 42.86 27.85 -14.21
CA ASN A 86 42.18 28.75 -13.27
C ASN A 86 41.16 29.69 -13.95
N VAL A 87 40.03 29.91 -13.27
CA VAL A 87 39.52 31.23 -12.78
C VAL A 87 40.18 32.48 -13.41
N PRO A 88 39.43 33.42 -14.03
CA PRO A 88 38.40 34.24 -13.34
C PRO A 88 37.05 34.38 -14.08
N SER A 89 35.93 34.81 -13.47
CA SER A 89 35.65 35.64 -12.28
C SER A 89 35.74 37.17 -12.48
N THR A 90 34.79 37.75 -13.22
CA THR A 90 34.60 39.22 -13.30
C THR A 90 33.13 39.64 -13.29
N THR A 91 32.62 40.02 -12.11
CA THR A 91 31.67 41.14 -11.96
C THR A 91 32.44 42.35 -11.42
N PRO A 92 32.05 43.58 -11.76
CA PRO A 92 31.68 44.50 -10.66
C PRO A 92 30.56 45.52 -11.01
N SER A 93 30.08 46.20 -9.97
CA SER A 93 29.54 47.59 -9.94
C SER A 93 28.54 48.03 -11.04
N SER A 94 27.23 48.16 -10.77
CA SER A 94 26.56 49.18 -9.92
C SER A 94 26.39 50.57 -10.56
N ASN A 95 25.14 50.95 -10.84
CA ASN A 95 24.52 52.27 -10.63
C ASN A 95 23.00 52.06 -10.83
N ALA A 96 22.10 52.45 -9.93
CA ALA A 96 21.84 53.75 -9.31
C ALA A 96 20.91 54.63 -10.17
N ASP A 97 19.62 54.55 -9.82
CA ASP A 97 18.59 55.60 -9.80
C ASP A 97 18.28 56.42 -11.08
N SER A 98 17.03 56.31 -11.54
CA SER A 98 16.19 57.50 -11.78
C SER A 98 14.72 57.10 -11.83
N THR A 99 13.87 57.88 -11.16
CA THR A 99 12.41 57.77 -11.27
C THR A 99 11.88 58.61 -12.43
N THR A 100 10.76 58.21 -13.02
CA THR A 100 9.78 59.18 -13.56
C THR A 100 8.39 58.56 -13.66
N ASP A 101 7.40 59.34 -13.24
CA ASP A 101 5.97 59.00 -13.22
C ASP A 101 5.34 59.15 -14.62
N SER A 102 4.42 58.25 -14.98
CA SER A 102 3.25 58.60 -15.81
C SER A 102 2.21 57.47 -15.83
N THR A 103 1.06 57.72 -15.22
CA THR A 103 -0.21 57.10 -15.69
C THR A 103 -0.81 57.98 -16.80
N PRO A 104 -1.59 57.38 -17.71
CA PRO A 104 -3.02 57.66 -17.68
C PRO A 104 -3.91 56.42 -17.94
N ALA A 105 -5.22 56.61 -17.80
CA ALA A 105 -6.21 55.53 -17.67
C ALA A 105 -7.03 55.21 -18.94
N SER A 106 -7.84 54.15 -18.82
CA SER A 106 -9.12 53.86 -19.50
C SER A 106 -9.13 53.27 -20.93
N GLY A 107 -10.22 52.56 -21.25
CA GLY A 107 -10.42 51.81 -22.52
C GLY A 107 -10.25 50.29 -22.37
N ALA A 108 -11.11 49.53 -21.68
CA ALA A 108 -12.52 49.23 -21.97
C ALA A 108 -12.77 48.55 -23.34
N SER A 109 -12.98 47.22 -23.35
CA SER A 109 -13.92 46.50 -24.23
C SER A 109 -13.93 44.98 -23.96
N SER A 110 -15.08 44.43 -23.60
CA SER A 110 -15.33 42.98 -23.60
C SER A 110 -16.09 42.60 -24.86
N PRO A 111 -15.76 41.48 -25.54
CA PRO A 111 -16.68 40.78 -26.43
C PRO A 111 -17.43 39.71 -25.63
N ALA A 112 -18.76 39.79 -25.58
CA ALA A 112 -19.61 38.77 -24.97
C ALA A 112 -20.46 38.06 -26.04
N ALA A 113 -20.87 36.83 -25.72
CA ALA A 113 -21.91 36.04 -26.37
C ALA A 113 -21.68 35.56 -27.82
N SER A 114 -21.77 34.23 -27.97
CA SER A 114 -22.42 33.58 -29.11
C SER A 114 -22.96 32.23 -28.63
N ALA A 115 -24.20 32.25 -28.10
CA ALA A 115 -24.92 31.04 -27.70
C ALA A 115 -25.75 30.52 -28.88
N PRO A 116 -25.71 29.22 -29.22
CA PRO A 116 -26.60 28.64 -30.23
C PRO A 116 -28.06 28.68 -29.79
N ALA A 117 -28.96 29.03 -30.71
CA ALA A 117 -30.40 28.91 -30.50
C ALA A 117 -30.86 27.42 -30.54
N PRO A 118 -31.97 27.05 -29.87
CA PRO A 118 -32.40 25.66 -29.79
C PRO A 118 -32.90 25.12 -31.15
N ALA A 119 -32.48 23.91 -31.50
CA ALA A 119 -32.95 23.21 -32.69
C ALA A 119 -34.32 22.53 -32.44
N SER A 120 -35.23 22.66 -33.40
CA SER A 120 -36.62 22.22 -33.30
C SER A 120 -36.80 20.70 -33.31
N SER A 121 -37.80 20.21 -32.57
CA SER A 121 -38.23 18.81 -32.60
C SER A 121 -38.86 18.41 -33.94
N PRO A 122 -38.48 17.25 -34.52
CA PRO A 122 -39.34 16.50 -35.43
C PRO A 122 -40.47 15.79 -34.65
N ASN A 123 -41.57 15.48 -35.34
CA ASN A 123 -42.76 14.87 -34.72
C ASN A 123 -42.56 13.36 -34.44
N SER A 124 -43.39 12.79 -33.56
CA SER A 124 -43.30 11.40 -33.12
C SER A 124 -43.87 10.38 -34.13
N THR A 125 -43.13 9.27 -34.29
CA THR A 125 -43.67 7.97 -34.70
C THR A 125 -43.04 6.91 -33.82
N GLY A 126 -43.86 6.07 -33.17
CA GLY A 126 -43.44 5.26 -32.04
C GLY A 126 -42.60 4.03 -32.37
N GLY A 127 -41.70 3.69 -31.46
CA GLY A 127 -41.04 2.38 -31.35
C GLY A 127 -40.54 2.19 -29.92
N ASN A 128 -40.78 1.02 -29.32
CA ASN A 128 -40.31 0.70 -27.97
C ASN A 128 -38.80 0.41 -27.99
N GLY A 129 -38.00 1.46 -28.12
CA GLY A 129 -36.56 1.41 -27.89
C GLY A 129 -36.28 1.23 -26.40
N SER A 130 -35.96 0.00 -26.00
CA SER A 130 -35.36 -0.25 -24.68
C SER A 130 -34.04 0.51 -24.61
N ILE A 131 -34.00 1.60 -23.83
CA ILE A 131 -32.76 2.30 -23.46
C ILE A 131 -31.98 1.42 -22.49
N THR A 132 -31.29 0.42 -23.04
CA THR A 132 -30.28 -0.36 -22.32
C THR A 132 -29.24 0.61 -21.77
N PRO A 133 -28.97 0.63 -20.45
CA PRO A 133 -27.87 1.40 -19.89
C PRO A 133 -26.55 0.99 -20.56
N PRO A 134 -25.54 1.88 -20.63
CA PRO A 134 -24.21 1.46 -21.07
C PRO A 134 -23.73 0.33 -20.16
N GLN A 135 -23.49 -0.86 -20.73
CA GLN A 135 -23.09 -2.05 -19.98
C GLN A 135 -21.61 -1.93 -19.57
N GLN A 136 -21.35 -1.09 -18.57
CA GLN A 136 -20.04 -1.00 -17.93
C GLN A 136 -19.87 -2.20 -17.01
N SER A 137 -19.48 -3.33 -17.60
CA SER A 137 -18.86 -4.43 -16.87
C SER A 137 -17.49 -3.97 -16.35
N ALA A 138 -17.50 -3.26 -15.22
CA ALA A 138 -16.32 -3.06 -14.39
C ALA A 138 -15.84 -4.45 -13.94
N ARG A 139 -14.78 -4.94 -14.58
CA ARG A 139 -14.19 -6.24 -14.26
C ARG A 139 -13.45 -6.10 -12.94
N LEU A 140 -13.94 -6.74 -11.89
CA LEU A 140 -13.30 -6.69 -10.58
C LEU A 140 -11.88 -7.31 -10.68
N PHE A 141 -10.86 -6.48 -10.53
CA PHE A 141 -9.47 -6.92 -10.59
C PHE A 141 -9.04 -7.50 -9.25
N TYR A 142 -8.90 -8.81 -9.18
CA TYR A 142 -8.26 -9.48 -8.05
C TYR A 142 -6.76 -9.21 -8.03
N GLY A 143 -6.23 -8.79 -6.88
CA GLY A 143 -4.81 -8.63 -6.64
C GLY A 143 -4.34 -9.30 -5.36
N VAL A 144 -3.04 -9.17 -5.10
CA VAL A 144 -2.37 -9.60 -3.87
C VAL A 144 -1.32 -8.54 -3.55
N ASN A 145 -0.99 -8.37 -2.28
CA ASN A 145 0.04 -7.42 -1.82
C ASN A 145 1.35 -8.18 -1.57
N GLY A 146 2.49 -7.51 -1.69
CA GLY A 146 3.79 -8.11 -1.39
C GLY A 146 4.87 -7.08 -1.09
N HIS A 147 5.91 -7.53 -0.38
CA HIS A 147 6.96 -6.68 0.17
C HIS A 147 8.31 -6.97 -0.47
N ASN A 148 8.43 -6.64 -1.76
CA ASN A 148 9.64 -6.90 -2.54
C ASN A 148 10.86 -6.07 -2.09
N ASN A 149 10.72 -5.14 -1.15
CA ASN A 149 11.81 -4.35 -0.58
C ASN A 149 12.02 -4.57 0.93
N GLU A 150 11.01 -5.01 1.70
CA GLU A 150 11.19 -5.34 3.13
C GLU A 150 11.89 -6.70 3.36
N GLY A 151 11.86 -7.59 2.36
CA GLY A 151 12.75 -8.75 2.26
C GLY A 151 12.12 -10.07 2.75
N GLY A 152 12.77 -10.75 3.69
CA GLY A 152 12.29 -12.04 4.23
C GLY A 152 12.02 -13.07 3.13
N ALA A 153 10.77 -13.54 3.02
CA ALA A 153 10.34 -14.48 1.99
C ALA A 153 10.52 -13.93 0.56
N TYR A 154 10.37 -12.62 0.37
CA TYR A 154 10.47 -11.96 -0.94
C TYR A 154 11.93 -11.83 -1.44
N ASP A 155 12.93 -11.86 -0.55
CA ASP A 155 14.36 -11.88 -0.94
C ASP A 155 14.89 -13.28 -1.29
N ILE A 156 14.29 -14.36 -0.74
CA ILE A 156 14.62 -15.75 -1.13
C ILE A 156 13.80 -16.23 -2.33
N SER A 157 12.61 -15.66 -2.56
CA SER A 157 11.68 -16.06 -3.62
C SER A 157 11.88 -15.23 -4.88
N SER A 158 12.48 -15.83 -5.92
CA SER A 158 12.71 -15.15 -7.19
C SER A 158 11.42 -14.54 -7.78
N PRO A 159 11.47 -13.39 -8.48
CA PRO A 159 10.28 -12.78 -9.08
C PRO A 159 9.53 -13.68 -10.07
N ALA A 160 10.22 -14.65 -10.69
CA ALA A 160 9.59 -15.67 -11.54
C ALA A 160 8.77 -16.69 -10.73
N LEU A 161 9.21 -17.05 -9.51
CA LEU A 161 8.42 -17.87 -8.58
C LEU A 161 7.18 -17.09 -8.12
N GLN A 162 7.38 -15.85 -7.64
CA GLN A 162 6.28 -14.96 -7.23
C GLN A 162 5.24 -14.82 -8.37
N LEU A 163 5.68 -14.57 -9.60
CA LEU A 163 4.81 -14.50 -10.78
C LEU A 163 4.00 -15.78 -11.00
N SER A 164 4.64 -16.96 -10.95
CA SER A 164 3.92 -18.22 -11.16
C SER A 164 2.86 -18.49 -10.08
N GLN A 165 3.10 -18.06 -8.84
CA GLN A 165 2.13 -18.14 -7.74
C GLN A 165 0.98 -17.15 -7.93
N LEU A 166 1.26 -15.90 -8.34
CA LEU A 166 0.24 -14.88 -8.65
C LEU A 166 -0.63 -15.30 -9.85
N GLN A 167 -0.03 -15.92 -10.87
CA GLN A 167 -0.77 -16.51 -12.00
C GLN A 167 -1.66 -17.68 -11.57
N ASP A 168 -1.15 -18.59 -10.71
CA ASP A 168 -1.90 -19.74 -10.20
C ASP A 168 -3.04 -19.34 -9.24
N LEU A 169 -2.88 -18.23 -8.50
CA LEU A 169 -3.94 -17.55 -7.75
C LEU A 169 -4.97 -16.81 -8.64
N GLY A 170 -4.68 -16.64 -9.93
CA GLY A 170 -5.50 -15.88 -10.87
C GLY A 170 -5.33 -14.35 -10.79
N ALA A 171 -4.47 -13.83 -9.91
CA ALA A 171 -4.28 -12.41 -9.66
C ALA A 171 -3.86 -11.61 -10.90
N LYS A 172 -4.16 -10.31 -10.90
CA LYS A 172 -3.90 -9.37 -12.01
C LYS A 172 -3.18 -8.10 -11.56
N LEU A 173 -3.30 -7.74 -10.29
CA LEU A 173 -2.57 -6.64 -9.65
C LEU A 173 -1.62 -7.17 -8.58
N TYR A 174 -0.44 -6.55 -8.44
CA TYR A 174 0.53 -6.86 -7.39
C TYR A 174 1.07 -5.57 -6.75
N ARG A 175 0.46 -5.17 -5.63
CA ARG A 175 0.80 -3.95 -4.86
C ARG A 175 2.11 -4.18 -4.11
N ASN A 176 3.08 -3.30 -4.28
CA ASN A 176 4.38 -3.37 -3.60
C ASN A 176 4.88 -1.99 -3.18
N GLU A 177 5.69 -1.95 -2.14
CA GLU A 177 6.20 -0.74 -1.49
C GLU A 177 7.39 -0.10 -2.22
N VAL A 178 7.51 1.24 -2.14
CA VAL A 178 8.76 1.97 -2.46
C VAL A 178 8.96 3.14 -1.49
N TYR A 179 10.18 3.32 -1.01
CA TYR A 179 10.55 4.40 -0.06
C TYR A 179 11.86 5.12 -0.42
N SER A 180 12.45 4.80 -1.58
CA SER A 180 13.67 5.41 -2.12
C SER A 180 13.82 5.14 -3.62
N GLN A 181 14.69 5.89 -4.31
CA GLN A 181 15.09 5.57 -5.69
C GLN A 181 15.64 4.14 -5.84
N GLY A 182 16.36 3.62 -4.83
CA GLY A 182 16.89 2.26 -4.84
C GLY A 182 15.78 1.20 -4.87
N THR A 183 14.78 1.33 -4.01
CA THR A 183 13.61 0.44 -3.98
C THR A 183 12.73 0.60 -5.21
N ALA A 184 12.57 1.83 -5.72
CA ALA A 184 11.85 2.06 -6.97
C ALA A 184 12.54 1.40 -8.19
N ASN A 185 13.87 1.31 -8.18
CA ASN A 185 14.63 0.57 -9.18
C ASN A 185 14.53 -0.95 -9.00
N LYS A 186 14.56 -1.47 -7.76
CA LYS A 186 14.32 -2.92 -7.47
C LYS A 186 12.93 -3.32 -7.99
N LEU A 187 11.89 -2.55 -7.65
CA LEU A 187 10.52 -2.84 -8.05
C LEU A 187 10.30 -2.71 -9.55
N ALA A 188 10.98 -1.79 -10.25
CA ALA A 188 10.89 -1.68 -11.70
C ALA A 188 11.33 -2.98 -12.42
N GLY A 189 12.40 -3.62 -11.95
CA GLY A 189 12.86 -4.91 -12.47
C GLY A 189 11.91 -6.08 -12.16
N VAL A 190 11.28 -6.08 -10.98
CA VAL A 190 10.19 -7.03 -10.65
C VAL A 190 8.99 -6.80 -11.58
N ALA A 191 8.61 -5.54 -11.82
CA ALA A 191 7.49 -5.16 -12.66
C ALA A 191 7.67 -5.51 -14.15
N ASP A 192 8.90 -5.55 -14.66
CA ASP A 192 9.18 -6.10 -16.00
C ASP A 192 8.94 -7.60 -16.07
N ILE A 193 9.41 -8.37 -15.08
CA ILE A 193 9.16 -9.82 -15.03
C ILE A 193 7.66 -10.09 -14.92
N MET A 194 6.97 -9.43 -13.99
CA MET A 194 5.53 -9.60 -13.76
C MET A 194 4.67 -9.29 -15.00
N ALA A 195 5.04 -8.25 -15.75
CA ALA A 195 4.35 -7.88 -16.98
C ALA A 195 4.41 -8.98 -18.05
N THR A 196 5.49 -9.77 -18.13
CA THR A 196 5.58 -10.89 -19.09
C THR A 196 4.51 -11.97 -18.87
N GLY A 197 4.04 -12.13 -17.63
CA GLY A 197 2.99 -13.07 -17.26
C GLY A 197 1.59 -12.45 -17.12
N GLY A 198 1.41 -11.18 -17.49
CA GLY A 198 0.13 -10.49 -17.42
C GLY A 198 -0.29 -10.05 -16.01
N VAL A 199 0.66 -9.85 -15.09
CA VAL A 199 0.43 -9.26 -13.77
C VAL A 199 0.95 -7.82 -13.76
N THR A 200 0.09 -6.87 -13.38
CA THR A 200 0.43 -5.44 -13.28
C THR A 200 0.91 -5.12 -11.87
N VAL A 201 2.20 -4.84 -11.72
CA VAL A 201 2.75 -4.22 -10.51
C VAL A 201 2.39 -2.74 -10.48
N TYR A 202 2.15 -2.20 -9.29
CA TYR A 202 2.16 -0.76 -9.04
C TYR A 202 2.82 -0.44 -7.67
N PRO A 203 3.52 0.71 -7.56
CA PRO A 203 4.14 1.14 -6.32
C PRO A 203 3.11 1.78 -5.38
N VAL A 204 3.18 1.44 -4.09
CA VAL A 204 2.77 2.34 -3.00
C VAL A 204 3.98 3.10 -2.47
N ILE A 205 3.93 4.42 -2.59
CA ILE A 205 5.05 5.30 -2.25
C ILE A 205 4.94 5.67 -0.77
N LEU A 206 5.80 5.06 0.05
CA LEU A 206 5.84 5.26 1.50
C LEU A 206 6.74 6.45 1.87
N MET A 207 6.25 7.32 2.75
CA MET A 207 7.00 8.43 3.31
C MET A 207 6.45 8.80 4.70
N ALA A 208 7.31 8.67 5.72
CA ALA A 208 7.00 9.15 7.05
C ALA A 208 7.09 10.70 7.13
N ILE A 209 6.31 11.30 8.01
CA ILE A 209 6.14 12.77 8.12
C ILE A 209 6.82 13.40 9.34
N ASP A 210 7.38 12.59 10.24
CA ASP A 210 7.95 13.00 11.54
C ASP A 210 9.23 13.85 11.42
N THR A 211 9.85 13.85 10.24
CA THR A 211 11.08 14.62 9.95
C THR A 211 10.83 15.98 9.28
N PHE A 212 9.60 16.29 8.90
CA PHE A 212 9.23 17.53 8.21
C PHE A 212 8.66 18.56 9.19
N ILE A 213 8.92 19.85 8.93
CA ILE A 213 8.48 20.95 9.81
C ILE A 213 7.21 21.62 9.28
N ASN A 214 6.97 21.58 7.96
CA ASN A 214 5.83 22.25 7.31
C ASN A 214 5.39 21.59 5.98
N GLU A 215 4.26 22.05 5.41
CA GLU A 215 3.70 21.56 4.13
C GLU A 215 4.68 21.65 2.95
N THR A 216 5.55 22.67 2.91
CA THR A 216 6.53 22.87 1.83
C THR A 216 7.65 21.83 1.89
N ASP A 217 8.12 21.48 3.09
CA ASP A 217 9.13 20.43 3.27
C ASP A 217 8.58 19.08 2.77
N GLY A 218 7.37 18.73 3.23
CA GLY A 218 6.66 17.53 2.81
C GLY A 218 6.42 17.50 1.29
N TYR A 219 5.98 18.62 0.71
CA TYR A 219 5.78 18.75 -0.73
C TYR A 219 7.07 18.52 -1.52
N ASN A 220 8.19 19.14 -1.11
CA ASN A 220 9.48 18.99 -1.79
C ASN A 220 10.01 17.55 -1.68
N ALA A 221 9.90 16.92 -0.52
CA ALA A 221 10.29 15.52 -0.33
C ALA A 221 9.40 14.56 -1.16
N GLY A 222 8.08 14.73 -1.07
CA GLY A 222 7.11 13.95 -1.84
C GLY A 222 7.34 14.08 -3.34
N PHE A 223 7.59 15.30 -3.85
CA PHE A 223 7.91 15.56 -5.25
C PHE A 223 9.17 14.80 -5.69
N ALA A 224 10.24 14.84 -4.91
CA ALA A 224 11.48 14.14 -5.23
C ALA A 224 11.27 12.62 -5.31
N LEU A 225 10.56 12.00 -4.35
CA LEU A 225 10.34 10.55 -4.37
C LEU A 225 9.32 10.12 -5.44
N GLY A 226 8.26 10.89 -5.67
CA GLY A 226 7.30 10.66 -6.75
C GLY A 226 7.96 10.72 -8.13
N GLN A 227 8.81 11.72 -8.36
CA GLN A 227 9.61 11.86 -9.58
C GLN A 227 10.60 10.70 -9.74
N GLN A 228 11.32 10.31 -8.68
CA GLN A 228 12.23 9.16 -8.70
C GLN A 228 11.50 7.85 -9.06
N THR A 229 10.32 7.63 -8.49
CA THR A 229 9.51 6.43 -8.72
C THR A 229 8.98 6.36 -10.15
N ALA A 230 8.42 7.46 -10.67
CA ALA A 230 7.98 7.52 -12.06
C ALA A 230 9.13 7.50 -13.08
N SER A 231 10.35 7.85 -12.65
CA SER A 231 11.56 7.74 -13.47
C SER A 231 12.15 6.33 -13.55
N SER A 232 11.94 5.47 -12.54
CA SER A 232 12.41 4.07 -12.62
C SER A 232 11.53 3.25 -13.56
N ARG A 233 10.21 3.50 -13.56
CA ARG A 233 9.25 2.93 -14.51
C ARG A 233 7.99 3.80 -14.59
N ARG A 234 7.43 3.87 -15.80
CA ARG A 234 6.05 4.34 -16.03
C ARG A 234 5.07 3.22 -15.69
N TYR A 235 4.36 3.37 -14.57
CA TYR A 235 3.38 2.40 -14.08
C TYR A 235 1.96 2.86 -14.47
N PRO A 236 1.02 1.95 -14.77
CA PRO A 236 -0.38 2.33 -15.04
C PRO A 236 -1.07 3.00 -13.84
N TYR A 237 -0.59 2.72 -12.63
CA TYR A 237 -1.08 3.24 -11.36
C TYR A 237 0.10 3.59 -10.44
N TYR A 238 -0.08 4.56 -9.55
CA TYR A 238 0.82 4.92 -8.46
C TYR A 238 -0.03 5.21 -7.22
N GLU A 239 0.27 4.58 -6.09
CA GLU A 239 -0.39 4.85 -4.82
C GLU A 239 0.46 5.78 -3.95
N VAL A 240 -0.16 6.83 -3.39
CA VAL A 240 0.55 7.87 -2.63
C VAL A 240 0.26 7.76 -1.13
N THR A 241 1.25 7.27 -0.37
CA THR A 241 1.17 6.92 1.07
C THR A 241 0.32 5.67 1.40
N ASN A 242 0.26 5.26 2.67
CA ASN A 242 -0.39 4.03 3.16
C ASN A 242 -0.89 4.23 4.61
N GLU A 243 -2.19 4.16 4.88
CA GLU A 243 -2.84 4.31 6.21
C GLU A 243 -2.36 5.50 7.06
N MET A 244 -1.75 6.53 6.43
CA MET A 244 -1.03 7.60 7.13
C MET A 244 -1.97 8.54 7.90
N GLU A 245 -3.26 8.55 7.59
CA GLU A 245 -4.27 9.33 8.30
C GLU A 245 -4.41 8.91 9.77
N SER A 246 -4.15 7.64 10.08
CA SER A 246 -4.12 7.12 11.45
C SER A 246 -3.10 7.84 12.33
N ALA A 247 -1.94 8.23 11.78
CA ALA A 247 -0.87 8.95 12.48
C ALA A 247 -1.21 10.42 12.80
N LEU A 248 -2.29 10.95 12.20
CA LEU A 248 -2.77 12.32 12.41
C LEU A 248 -3.85 12.39 13.51
N LEU A 249 -4.42 11.27 13.95
CA LEU A 249 -5.55 11.26 14.89
C LEU A 249 -5.18 11.79 16.29
N LEU A 250 -6.09 12.57 16.87
CA LEU A 250 -5.99 13.14 18.21
C LEU A 250 -6.46 12.13 19.29
N GLY A 251 -5.77 11.00 19.35
CA GLY A 251 -6.06 9.88 20.25
C GLY A 251 -6.84 8.75 19.57
N ASN A 252 -7.49 7.90 20.37
CA ASN A 252 -8.27 6.76 19.87
C ASN A 252 -9.68 7.21 19.46
N VAL A 253 -9.82 7.75 18.25
CA VAL A 253 -11.03 8.37 17.70
C VAL A 253 -11.26 7.93 16.25
N ASP A 254 -12.52 7.89 15.82
CA ASP A 254 -12.93 7.26 14.55
C ASP A 254 -12.43 7.95 13.26
N GLY A 255 -11.94 9.18 13.30
CA GLY A 255 -11.47 9.89 12.10
C GLY A 255 -12.55 10.30 11.08
N VAL A 256 -13.82 10.35 11.50
CA VAL A 256 -14.96 10.78 10.65
C VAL A 256 -15.17 12.30 10.65
N TYR A 257 -14.58 13.04 11.62
CA TYR A 257 -14.74 14.49 11.76
C TYR A 257 -13.41 15.24 11.62
N PRO A 258 -13.36 16.44 10.99
CA PRO A 258 -12.16 17.27 10.88
C PRO A 258 -11.42 17.50 12.21
N SER A 259 -12.18 17.79 13.28
CA SER A 259 -11.65 18.07 14.62
C SER A 259 -11.01 16.87 15.35
N GLN A 260 -11.03 15.68 14.73
CA GLN A 260 -10.32 14.49 15.23
C GLN A 260 -8.86 14.42 14.73
N TYR A 261 -8.41 15.35 13.89
CA TYR A 261 -7.08 15.34 13.26
C TYR A 261 -6.18 16.50 13.72
N ASP A 262 -4.88 16.23 13.79
CA ASP A 262 -3.84 17.23 14.05
C ASP A 262 -3.61 18.13 12.82
N LEU A 263 -3.91 19.42 12.97
CA LEU A 263 -3.78 20.45 11.93
C LEU A 263 -2.36 20.58 11.34
N THR A 264 -1.32 20.34 12.14
CA THR A 264 0.07 20.49 11.70
C THR A 264 0.50 19.28 10.88
N LYS A 265 0.24 18.07 11.40
CA LYS A 265 0.50 16.82 10.68
C LYS A 265 -0.34 16.71 9.40
N PHE A 266 -1.60 17.15 9.42
CA PHE A 266 -2.47 17.18 8.24
C PHE A 266 -1.87 18.03 7.12
N ARG A 267 -1.41 19.24 7.41
CA ARG A 267 -0.73 20.12 6.45
C ARG A 267 0.55 19.49 5.88
N ILE A 268 1.37 18.86 6.72
CA ILE A 268 2.58 18.15 6.28
C ILE A 268 2.22 17.00 5.33
N LEU A 269 1.27 16.14 5.70
CA LEU A 269 0.86 14.98 4.90
C LEU A 269 0.17 15.40 3.59
N ARG A 270 -0.68 16.45 3.62
CA ARG A 270 -1.23 17.09 2.42
C ARG A 270 -0.11 17.57 1.49
N GLY A 271 0.94 18.16 2.05
CA GLY A 271 2.17 18.51 1.35
C GLY A 271 2.78 17.31 0.65
N VAL A 272 3.10 16.26 1.40
CA VAL A 272 3.68 15.01 0.88
C VAL A 272 2.86 14.42 -0.27
N ILE A 273 1.55 14.26 -0.09
CA ILE A 273 0.65 13.68 -1.10
C ILE A 273 0.62 14.55 -2.36
N ARG A 274 0.41 15.87 -2.23
CA ARG A 274 0.42 16.81 -3.38
C ARG A 274 1.78 16.83 -4.08
N GLY A 275 2.87 16.72 -3.31
CA GLY A 275 4.23 16.61 -3.79
C GLY A 275 4.42 15.35 -4.63
N MET A 276 4.09 14.17 -4.08
CA MET A 276 4.19 12.89 -4.79
C MET A 276 3.43 12.91 -6.11
N ILE A 277 2.18 13.40 -6.11
CA ILE A 277 1.35 13.52 -7.32
C ILE A 277 2.03 14.41 -8.36
N ALA A 278 2.50 15.60 -7.97
CA ALA A 278 3.22 16.51 -8.88
C ALA A 278 4.55 15.91 -9.39
N GLY A 279 5.26 15.16 -8.54
CA GLY A 279 6.49 14.45 -8.88
C GLY A 279 6.24 13.36 -9.94
N ILE A 280 5.25 12.49 -9.71
CA ILE A 280 4.81 11.47 -10.67
C ILE A 280 4.41 12.13 -11.99
N LYS A 281 3.47 13.08 -11.95
CA LYS A 281 2.94 13.76 -13.15
C LYS A 281 3.99 14.59 -13.92
N SER A 282 5.14 14.91 -13.31
CA SER A 282 6.28 15.53 -14.01
C SER A 282 7.02 14.59 -14.97
N VAL A 283 6.86 13.27 -14.79
CA VAL A 283 7.51 12.21 -15.61
C VAL A 283 6.49 11.34 -16.34
N ASP A 284 5.36 11.05 -15.71
CA ASP A 284 4.27 10.26 -16.25
C ASP A 284 2.93 10.95 -16.02
N THR A 285 2.45 11.67 -17.04
CA THR A 285 1.14 12.35 -16.99
C THR A 285 -0.03 11.37 -17.05
N ALA A 286 0.17 10.16 -17.60
CA ALA A 286 -0.87 9.18 -17.90
C ALA A 286 -1.12 8.18 -16.76
N GLY A 287 -0.09 7.84 -15.97
CA GLY A 287 -0.22 6.95 -14.81
C GLY A 287 -1.23 7.49 -13.80
N LYS A 288 -2.18 6.64 -13.38
CA LYS A 288 -3.27 7.01 -12.46
C LYS A 288 -2.79 7.15 -11.03
N ILE A 289 -3.37 8.07 -10.27
CA ILE A 289 -3.14 8.26 -8.84
C ILE A 289 -4.18 7.49 -8.03
N ILE A 290 -3.72 6.54 -7.22
CA ILE A 290 -4.48 5.94 -6.13
C ILE A 290 -4.19 6.77 -4.88
N MET A 291 -5.21 7.34 -4.22
CA MET A 291 -5.04 7.93 -2.90
C MET A 291 -4.65 6.82 -1.93
N GLY A 292 -3.55 6.99 -1.19
CA GLY A 292 -3.01 5.99 -0.28
C GLY A 292 -4.07 5.34 0.58
N GLY A 293 -4.10 4.01 0.60
CA GLY A 293 -5.18 3.24 1.20
C GLY A 293 -5.39 3.63 2.66
N GLY A 294 -6.51 4.29 2.94
CA GLY A 294 -6.93 4.64 4.29
C GLY A 294 -7.64 3.45 4.95
N THR A 295 -7.77 3.47 6.27
CA THR A 295 -8.27 2.30 7.02
C THR A 295 -9.44 2.64 7.94
N TRP A 296 -10.20 1.62 8.33
CA TRP A 296 -11.27 1.74 9.32
C TRP A 296 -12.29 2.85 8.97
N LEU A 297 -12.58 3.75 9.91
CA LEU A 297 -13.55 4.85 9.80
C LEU A 297 -12.91 6.18 9.36
N HIS A 298 -11.61 6.23 9.06
CA HIS A 298 -10.84 7.47 8.92
C HIS A 298 -11.12 8.29 7.63
N TYR A 299 -12.26 8.09 6.97
CA TYR A 299 -12.58 8.70 5.66
C TYR A 299 -12.71 10.23 5.71
N GLY A 300 -12.84 10.82 6.91
CA GLY A 300 -12.84 12.28 7.10
C GLY A 300 -11.55 12.94 6.59
N PHE A 301 -10.41 12.23 6.63
CA PHE A 301 -9.15 12.71 6.05
C PHE A 301 -9.26 12.94 4.53
N ALA A 302 -9.73 11.94 3.79
CA ALA A 302 -9.90 12.04 2.34
C ALA A 302 -10.94 13.10 1.97
N GLN A 303 -12.04 13.20 2.74
CA GLN A 303 -13.06 14.24 2.55
C GLN A 303 -12.48 15.65 2.73
N MET A 304 -11.62 15.88 3.73
CA MET A 304 -10.94 17.18 3.90
C MET A 304 -10.00 17.50 2.74
N LEU A 305 -9.19 16.53 2.29
CA LEU A 305 -8.27 16.71 1.16
C LEU A 305 -9.02 17.07 -0.13
N ALA A 306 -10.12 16.39 -0.45
CA ALA A 306 -10.94 16.68 -1.62
C ALA A 306 -11.62 18.07 -1.54
N ALA A 307 -12.07 18.47 -0.34
CA ALA A 307 -12.79 19.73 -0.13
C ALA A 307 -11.88 20.98 -0.05
N GLY A 308 -10.55 20.83 0.02
CA GLY A 308 -9.65 21.94 0.36
C GLY A 308 -9.91 22.47 1.79
N MET A 309 -10.24 21.56 2.71
CA MET A 309 -10.58 21.82 4.11
C MET A 309 -9.40 21.49 5.03
N GLU A 310 -9.34 22.18 6.17
CA GLU A 310 -8.42 21.87 7.28
C GLU A 310 -9.17 21.25 8.48
N PRO A 311 -8.48 20.55 9.40
CA PRO A 311 -9.04 20.07 10.67
C PRO A 311 -9.76 21.10 11.55
N ASP A 312 -9.50 22.41 11.37
CA ASP A 312 -10.22 23.51 12.03
C ASP A 312 -11.55 23.90 11.35
N GLY A 313 -11.90 23.24 10.24
CA GLY A 313 -13.09 23.49 9.44
C GLY A 313 -12.97 24.63 8.43
N SER A 314 -11.83 25.32 8.35
CA SER A 314 -11.61 26.37 7.35
C SER A 314 -11.46 25.80 5.93
N LEU A 315 -11.91 26.59 4.94
CA LEU A 315 -11.99 26.22 3.51
C LEU A 315 -11.12 27.13 2.65
N GLY A 316 -10.87 26.71 1.41
CA GLY A 316 -10.10 27.47 0.41
C GLY A 316 -8.61 27.14 0.39
N HIS A 317 -8.22 26.07 1.08
CA HIS A 317 -6.85 25.54 1.07
C HIS A 317 -6.62 24.66 -0.17
N PRO A 318 -5.37 24.30 -0.50
CA PRO A 318 -5.10 23.49 -1.68
C PRO A 318 -5.76 22.10 -1.59
N ALA A 319 -6.81 21.90 -2.39
CA ALA A 319 -7.43 20.58 -2.55
C ALA A 319 -6.45 19.58 -3.20
N VAL A 320 -6.73 18.30 -3.01
CA VAL A 320 -6.04 17.19 -3.67
C VAL A 320 -7.02 16.51 -4.62
N ASP A 321 -6.56 16.16 -5.81
CA ASP A 321 -7.31 15.36 -6.78
C ASP A 321 -6.52 14.08 -7.12
N TRP A 322 -7.25 13.00 -7.39
CA TRP A 322 -6.72 11.66 -7.62
C TRP A 322 -7.69 10.83 -8.49
N ASP A 323 -7.24 9.70 -9.02
CA ASP A 323 -8.04 8.89 -9.94
C ASP A 323 -8.89 7.82 -9.21
N ILE A 324 -8.34 7.18 -8.17
CA ILE A 324 -8.92 6.03 -7.46
C ILE A 324 -8.82 6.21 -5.95
N THR A 325 -9.90 5.93 -5.21
CA THR A 325 -9.86 5.89 -3.73
C THR A 325 -9.58 4.46 -3.28
N ALA A 326 -8.42 4.22 -2.65
CA ALA A 326 -8.11 2.94 -2.03
C ALA A 326 -8.57 2.90 -0.57
N TRP A 327 -8.93 1.70 -0.07
CA TRP A 327 -9.27 1.46 1.33
C TRP A 327 -8.81 0.07 1.81
N HIS A 328 -8.37 0.01 3.05
CA HIS A 328 -7.87 -1.19 3.71
C HIS A 328 -8.97 -1.77 4.62
N TRP A 329 -9.16 -3.11 4.62
CA TRP A 329 -10.19 -3.74 5.47
C TRP A 329 -9.79 -5.10 6.08
N TYR A 330 -9.93 -5.23 7.39
CA TYR A 330 -9.47 -6.39 8.18
C TYR A 330 -10.58 -7.04 9.01
N SER A 331 -10.42 -8.31 9.37
CA SER A 331 -11.48 -9.12 10.00
C SER A 331 -11.96 -8.63 11.38
N ASP A 332 -11.14 -7.85 12.08
CA ASP A 332 -11.48 -7.19 13.35
C ASP A 332 -12.33 -5.92 13.17
N GLN A 333 -12.41 -5.40 11.94
CA GLN A 333 -13.23 -4.24 11.57
C GLN A 333 -14.68 -4.64 11.19
N ASN A 334 -14.97 -5.94 11.06
CA ASN A 334 -16.32 -6.49 10.80
C ASN A 334 -16.92 -6.03 9.46
N ASP A 335 -18.21 -5.65 9.43
CA ASP A 335 -18.93 -5.28 8.21
C ASP A 335 -18.60 -3.85 7.76
N ILE A 336 -18.00 -3.68 6.59
CA ILE A 336 -17.63 -2.38 6.00
C ILE A 336 -18.84 -1.45 5.72
N THR A 337 -20.05 -2.01 5.65
CA THR A 337 -21.31 -1.27 5.49
C THR A 337 -21.99 -0.92 6.82
N HIS A 338 -21.48 -1.43 7.95
CA HIS A 338 -22.01 -1.19 9.29
C HIS A 338 -20.91 -1.17 10.38
N ALA A 339 -19.82 -0.46 10.10
CA ALA A 339 -18.65 -0.39 10.97
C ALA A 339 -18.92 0.59 12.15
N CYS A 340 -18.85 0.09 13.39
CA CYS A 340 -19.23 0.85 14.59
C CYS A 340 -18.02 1.34 15.39
N GLY A 341 -17.97 2.64 15.67
CA GLY A 341 -16.97 3.30 16.51
C GLY A 341 -17.58 4.23 17.57
N GLY A 342 -16.76 5.10 18.16
CA GLY A 342 -17.18 6.07 19.18
C GLY A 342 -18.14 7.17 18.69
N THR A 343 -18.33 7.28 17.37
CA THR A 343 -19.20 8.26 16.71
C THR A 343 -20.49 7.66 16.13
N GLY A 344 -20.70 6.34 16.28
CA GLY A 344 -21.84 5.60 15.74
C GLY A 344 -21.42 4.49 14.78
N CYS A 345 -22.39 3.95 14.05
CA CYS A 345 -22.17 2.92 13.02
C CYS A 345 -22.30 3.53 11.62
N HIS A 346 -21.31 3.27 10.77
CA HIS A 346 -21.14 3.93 9.48
C HIS A 346 -21.07 2.93 8.33
N ASN A 347 -21.54 3.37 7.17
CA ASN A 347 -21.32 2.67 5.91
C ASN A 347 -20.11 3.30 5.21
N VAL A 348 -18.94 2.68 5.36
CA VAL A 348 -17.67 3.23 4.86
C VAL A 348 -17.70 3.30 3.34
N LEU A 349 -18.19 2.26 2.66
CA LEU A 349 -18.30 2.26 1.19
C LEU A 349 -19.20 3.39 0.66
N ALA A 350 -20.27 3.76 1.38
CA ALA A 350 -21.08 4.93 1.02
C ALA A 350 -20.32 6.25 1.20
N ALA A 351 -19.56 6.40 2.30
CA ALA A 351 -18.73 7.58 2.55
C ALA A 351 -17.59 7.74 1.53
N LEU A 352 -17.01 6.63 1.07
CA LEU A 352 -16.00 6.61 0.01
C LEU A 352 -16.61 6.88 -1.37
N LYS A 353 -17.76 6.29 -1.70
CA LYS A 353 -18.42 6.53 -3.00
C LYS A 353 -18.89 7.98 -3.16
N ALA A 354 -19.19 8.67 -2.06
CA ALA A 354 -19.47 10.11 -2.05
C ALA A 354 -18.29 10.99 -2.54
N LEU A 355 -17.05 10.48 -2.57
CA LEU A 355 -15.89 11.17 -3.16
C LEU A 355 -15.91 11.18 -4.71
N GLY A 356 -16.84 10.46 -5.34
CA GLY A 356 -17.03 10.47 -6.80
C GLY A 356 -15.98 9.71 -7.60
N LYS A 357 -15.09 8.95 -6.95
CA LYS A 357 -14.06 8.10 -7.57
C LYS A 357 -14.47 6.61 -7.50
N PRO A 358 -13.88 5.73 -8.32
CA PRO A 358 -13.93 4.28 -8.11
C PRO A 358 -13.23 3.89 -6.80
N ILE A 359 -13.67 2.80 -6.19
CA ILE A 359 -13.11 2.23 -4.95
C ILE A 359 -12.23 1.04 -5.27
N TRP A 360 -11.05 0.96 -4.68
CA TRP A 360 -10.25 -0.26 -4.62
C TRP A 360 -10.13 -0.69 -3.16
N ILE A 361 -10.48 -1.94 -2.84
CA ILE A 361 -10.07 -2.55 -1.57
C ILE A 361 -8.66 -3.11 -1.79
N ASN A 362 -7.69 -2.21 -1.93
CA ASN A 362 -6.30 -2.51 -2.27
C ASN A 362 -5.54 -3.24 -1.15
N GLU A 363 -6.17 -3.45 0.00
CA GLU A 363 -5.68 -4.32 1.04
C GLU A 363 -6.83 -4.93 1.84
N PHE A 364 -6.91 -6.25 1.91
CA PHE A 364 -7.78 -6.93 2.87
C PHE A 364 -7.16 -8.21 3.43
N GLY A 365 -7.39 -8.50 4.70
CA GLY A 365 -6.79 -9.67 5.35
C GLY A 365 -7.45 -10.06 6.67
N VAL A 366 -7.36 -11.35 7.02
CA VAL A 366 -7.86 -11.87 8.30
C VAL A 366 -6.72 -11.81 9.32
N ARG A 367 -6.99 -11.32 10.53
CA ARG A 367 -5.97 -11.21 11.58
C ARG A 367 -5.41 -12.60 11.95
N PRO A 368 -4.09 -12.79 12.10
CA PRO A 368 -3.49 -14.10 12.40
C PRO A 368 -3.93 -14.74 13.72
N ASN A 369 -4.55 -13.98 14.63
CA ASN A 369 -5.12 -14.46 15.89
C ASN A 369 -6.62 -14.80 15.82
N TYR A 370 -7.25 -14.72 14.64
CA TYR A 370 -8.68 -14.97 14.45
C TYR A 370 -9.09 -16.44 14.74
N GLY A 371 -8.21 -17.40 14.44
CA GLY A 371 -8.47 -18.82 14.60
C GLY A 371 -7.42 -19.69 13.92
N THR A 372 -7.77 -20.92 13.54
CA THR A 372 -6.91 -21.77 12.71
C THR A 372 -6.80 -21.25 11.28
N ASP A 373 -5.79 -21.70 10.53
CA ASP A 373 -5.64 -21.42 9.10
C ASP A 373 -6.93 -21.72 8.28
N GLN A 374 -7.69 -22.75 8.66
CA GLN A 374 -8.98 -23.07 8.03
C GLN A 374 -10.08 -22.07 8.37
N GLN A 375 -10.13 -21.54 9.60
CA GLN A 375 -11.07 -20.48 9.96
C GLN A 375 -10.71 -19.16 9.26
N ILE A 376 -9.42 -18.85 9.16
CA ILE A 376 -8.88 -17.73 8.38
C ILE A 376 -9.29 -17.84 6.91
N ALA A 377 -9.07 -19.00 6.29
CA ALA A 377 -9.44 -19.25 4.89
C ALA A 377 -10.95 -19.16 4.64
N ALA A 378 -11.77 -19.67 5.56
CA ALA A 378 -13.23 -19.62 5.48
C ALA A 378 -13.79 -18.20 5.64
N TYR A 379 -13.14 -17.33 6.43
CA TYR A 379 -13.51 -15.92 6.55
C TYR A 379 -13.11 -15.14 5.30
N LEU A 380 -11.86 -15.30 4.82
CA LEU A 380 -11.29 -14.57 3.69
C LEU A 380 -12.14 -14.72 2.41
N ALA A 381 -12.43 -15.96 2.00
CA ALA A 381 -13.27 -16.26 0.84
C ALA A 381 -14.78 -16.24 1.17
N GLY A 382 -15.14 -15.93 2.41
CA GLY A 382 -16.51 -16.00 2.94
C GLY A 382 -17.33 -14.74 2.73
N ASN A 383 -18.50 -14.71 3.38
CA ASN A 383 -19.53 -13.68 3.25
C ASN A 383 -19.20 -12.32 3.89
N GLN A 384 -18.00 -12.14 4.46
CA GLN A 384 -17.56 -10.89 5.10
C GLN A 384 -16.33 -10.24 4.45
N MET A 385 -15.71 -10.89 3.46
CA MET A 385 -14.59 -10.33 2.68
C MET A 385 -14.82 -10.51 1.20
N MET A 386 -14.18 -11.49 0.53
CA MET A 386 -14.20 -11.58 -0.93
C MET A 386 -15.62 -11.67 -1.51
N ALA A 387 -16.51 -12.45 -0.90
CA ALA A 387 -17.90 -12.54 -1.34
C ALA A 387 -18.71 -11.28 -1.02
N GLN A 388 -18.38 -10.57 0.08
CA GLN A 388 -19.04 -9.29 0.40
C GLN A 388 -18.65 -8.24 -0.64
N PHE A 389 -17.35 -8.04 -0.89
CA PHE A 389 -16.87 -7.03 -1.82
C PHE A 389 -17.33 -7.31 -3.27
N VAL A 390 -17.35 -8.57 -3.72
CA VAL A 390 -17.95 -8.94 -5.02
C VAL A 390 -19.44 -8.59 -5.09
N ALA A 391 -20.23 -8.94 -4.06
CA ALA A 391 -21.66 -8.64 -4.04
C ALA A 391 -21.96 -7.12 -3.98
N LEU A 392 -21.06 -6.34 -3.38
CA LEU A 392 -21.20 -4.89 -3.22
C LEU A 392 -20.55 -4.08 -4.36
N ALA A 393 -19.76 -4.70 -5.25
CA ALA A 393 -18.94 -4.01 -6.23
C ALA A 393 -19.72 -3.07 -7.15
N SER A 394 -20.85 -3.53 -7.70
CA SER A 394 -21.73 -2.72 -8.56
C SER A 394 -22.51 -1.63 -7.83
N THR A 395 -22.62 -1.71 -6.50
CA THR A 395 -23.35 -0.75 -5.66
C THR A 395 -22.47 0.44 -5.27
N TYR A 396 -21.19 0.18 -4.98
CA TYR A 396 -20.24 1.21 -4.53
C TYR A 396 -19.08 1.47 -5.50
N ASP A 397 -19.14 0.94 -6.72
CA ASP A 397 -18.14 1.14 -7.77
C ASP A 397 -16.75 0.61 -7.37
N ILE A 398 -16.73 -0.62 -6.82
CA ILE A 398 -15.49 -1.30 -6.45
C ILE A 398 -14.88 -1.95 -7.70
N GLU A 399 -13.74 -1.45 -8.16
CA GLU A 399 -13.03 -1.95 -9.34
C GLU A 399 -11.97 -3.02 -9.00
N SER A 400 -11.51 -3.12 -7.75
CA SER A 400 -10.49 -4.09 -7.34
C SER A 400 -10.61 -4.51 -5.89
N ILE A 401 -10.23 -5.76 -5.59
CA ILE A 401 -9.91 -6.23 -4.23
C ILE A 401 -8.56 -6.94 -4.23
N GLN A 402 -7.70 -6.69 -3.24
CA GLN A 402 -6.32 -7.17 -3.21
C GLN A 402 -5.96 -7.71 -1.82
N SER A 403 -5.55 -8.98 -1.74
CA SER A 403 -5.33 -9.67 -0.46
C SER A 403 -3.98 -9.29 0.15
N TYR A 404 -3.98 -8.88 1.42
CA TYR A 404 -2.79 -8.92 2.27
C TYR A 404 -2.60 -10.36 2.74
N GLU A 405 -1.56 -11.09 2.33
CA GLU A 405 -0.49 -10.75 1.38
C GLU A 405 -0.01 -12.05 0.68
N LEU A 406 1.04 -12.02 -0.14
CA LEU A 406 1.51 -13.23 -0.83
C LEU A 406 2.19 -14.22 0.14
N TYR A 407 3.11 -13.76 0.97
CA TYR A 407 3.89 -14.59 1.91
C TYR A 407 3.69 -14.14 3.35
N ASP A 408 3.77 -15.03 4.35
CA ASP A 408 3.81 -14.57 5.74
C ASP A 408 5.06 -13.70 5.99
N ASP A 409 4.84 -12.49 6.50
CA ASP A 409 5.91 -11.62 6.98
C ASP A 409 6.67 -12.26 8.18
N PRO A 410 7.99 -12.04 8.28
CA PRO A 410 8.74 -12.33 9.50
C PRO A 410 8.13 -11.60 10.71
N SER A 411 7.88 -12.31 11.82
CA SER A 411 7.22 -11.78 13.03
C SER A 411 8.02 -10.71 13.81
N ASN A 412 9.06 -10.17 13.20
CA ASN A 412 9.88 -9.07 13.69
C ASN A 412 9.80 -7.81 12.78
N LEU A 413 9.05 -7.86 11.68
CA LEU A 413 8.66 -6.66 10.94
C LEU A 413 7.53 -5.92 11.69
N GLN A 414 7.36 -4.64 11.39
CA GLN A 414 6.38 -3.79 12.06
C GLN A 414 5.08 -3.77 11.24
N GLY A 415 3.98 -4.27 11.82
CA GLY A 415 2.69 -4.44 11.12
C GLY A 415 2.53 -5.84 10.51
N GLY A 416 3.62 -6.39 9.99
CA GLY A 416 3.70 -7.76 9.46
C GLY A 416 3.33 -8.87 10.45
N GLY A 417 3.03 -10.04 9.90
CA GLY A 417 2.69 -11.26 10.64
C GLY A 417 2.21 -12.38 9.71
N ALA A 418 1.61 -13.43 10.27
CA ALA A 418 1.19 -14.60 9.50
C ALA A 418 -0.12 -14.40 8.70
N TYR A 419 -0.20 -13.31 7.92
CA TYR A 419 -1.35 -12.96 7.07
C TYR A 419 -1.34 -13.66 5.70
N GLY A 420 -0.17 -14.07 5.21
CA GLY A 420 0.05 -14.43 3.82
C GLY A 420 -0.77 -15.62 3.30
N LEU A 421 -0.90 -15.71 1.98
CA LEU A 421 -1.49 -16.88 1.31
C LEU A 421 -0.53 -18.09 1.36
N LEU A 422 0.79 -17.86 1.31
CA LEU A 422 1.81 -18.87 1.62
C LEU A 422 2.60 -18.45 2.88
N LYS A 423 3.43 -19.35 3.40
CA LYS A 423 4.30 -19.09 4.57
C LYS A 423 5.56 -18.31 4.21
N ASN A 424 6.29 -17.92 5.24
CA ASN A 424 7.54 -17.16 5.18
C ASN A 424 8.73 -17.94 4.56
N ASP A 425 8.50 -19.17 4.07
CA ASP A 425 9.41 -19.95 3.25
C ASP A 425 9.24 -19.69 1.74
N GLY A 426 8.25 -18.89 1.34
CA GLY A 426 7.93 -18.59 -0.06
C GLY A 426 7.25 -19.73 -0.84
N HIS A 427 6.97 -20.86 -0.19
CA HIS A 427 6.60 -22.11 -0.86
C HIS A 427 5.41 -22.85 -0.24
N THR A 428 5.28 -22.88 1.08
CA THR A 428 4.23 -23.65 1.76
C THR A 428 2.91 -22.88 1.70
N GLN A 429 2.01 -23.29 0.80
CA GLN A 429 0.66 -22.75 0.71
C GLN A 429 -0.11 -22.97 2.03
N LYS A 430 -0.76 -21.92 2.54
CA LYS A 430 -1.75 -22.02 3.62
C LYS A 430 -3.14 -22.31 3.01
N PRO A 431 -4.10 -22.87 3.77
CA PRO A 431 -5.50 -23.01 3.36
C PRO A 431 -6.12 -21.77 2.69
N ALA A 432 -5.68 -20.55 3.08
CA ALA A 432 -6.10 -19.29 2.48
C ALA A 432 -5.76 -19.19 0.97
N TYR A 433 -4.62 -19.71 0.53
CA TYR A 433 -4.24 -19.77 -0.90
C TYR A 433 -5.28 -20.51 -1.74
N ALA A 434 -5.67 -21.71 -1.28
CA ALA A 434 -6.65 -22.53 -1.97
C ALA A 434 -8.05 -21.90 -1.94
N ALA A 435 -8.43 -21.24 -0.83
CA ALA A 435 -9.69 -20.53 -0.73
C ALA A 435 -9.75 -19.33 -1.68
N PHE A 436 -8.72 -18.46 -1.71
CA PHE A 436 -8.61 -17.33 -2.63
C PHE A 436 -8.66 -17.80 -4.09
N LYS A 437 -7.81 -18.77 -4.46
CA LYS A 437 -7.73 -19.33 -5.82
C LYS A 437 -9.08 -19.88 -6.30
N ASN A 438 -9.74 -20.69 -5.48
CA ASN A 438 -11.04 -21.27 -5.82
C ASN A 438 -12.13 -20.20 -5.90
N PHE A 439 -12.08 -19.17 -5.05
CA PHE A 439 -13.00 -18.03 -5.13
C PHE A 439 -12.82 -17.25 -6.44
N VAL A 440 -11.59 -16.89 -6.81
CA VAL A 440 -11.29 -16.16 -8.06
C VAL A 440 -11.71 -16.97 -9.29
N ALA A 441 -11.44 -18.28 -9.30
CA ALA A 441 -11.87 -19.17 -10.38
C ALA A 441 -13.40 -19.33 -10.48
N ALA A 442 -14.13 -19.21 -9.37
CA ALA A 442 -15.59 -19.27 -9.32
C ALA A 442 -16.29 -17.93 -9.62
N ASN A 443 -15.57 -16.79 -9.47
CA ASN A 443 -16.10 -15.44 -9.67
C ASN A 443 -15.28 -14.65 -10.73
N PRO A 444 -15.16 -15.15 -11.98
CA PRO A 444 -14.50 -14.40 -13.06
C PRO A 444 -15.36 -13.20 -13.49
N MET A 445 -14.75 -12.02 -13.51
CA MET A 445 -15.38 -10.73 -13.87
C MET A 445 -14.76 -10.14 -15.14
#